data_AF-A0A1G6REF0-F1
#
_entry.id   AF-A0A1G6REF0-F1
#
_cell.length_a   1.000
_cell.length_b   1.000
_cell.length_c   1.000
_cell.angle_alpha   90.00
_cell.angle_beta   90.00
_cell.angle_gamma   90.00
#
_symmetry.space_group_name_H-M   'P 1'
#
loop_
_entity.id
_entity.type
_entity.pdbx_description
1 polymer ?
#
loop_
_entity_poly.entity_id
_entity_poly.type
_entity_poly.pdbx_seq_one_letter_code
_entity_poly.pdbx_strand_id
1 'polypeptide(L)'
;MAFTVVRHGFDRTQVTQHVQRLEVEAARAATERDEIRVRLDETTGQLELARREIAALTERLDKIGTAAAAAAAPNAAERAARSLVVAKAQASEINSRAKAAAETVWSAAEDASAALRERYTALLAEVDRQHAEVHAAHKKIMDEAKAKVAAMTTEAERRQKEIDDLAERDRQRVEERFQQETKAKREELAREIETARLTSTEEANRRVREAIEEADRIITDATGRVERLDALRDQLAGKLRGTSDLINQSVDLLEPLEAEAELVPESLESLELVEPPAPLEEESNRDHSRAQ
;
A
#
# COMPACT_ATOMS: atom_id res chain seq x y z
N MET A 1 -82.23 23.32 11.66
CA MET A 1 -81.63 21.97 11.82
C MET A 1 -81.39 21.75 13.30
N ALA A 2 -81.86 20.63 13.84
CA ALA A 2 -81.73 20.32 15.26
C ALA A 2 -80.50 19.44 15.49
N PHE A 3 -79.66 19.78 16.47
CA PHE A 3 -78.51 18.95 16.86
C PHE A 3 -78.99 17.71 17.62
N THR A 4 -78.36 16.56 17.41
CA THR A 4 -78.70 15.36 18.20
C THR A 4 -78.24 15.53 19.66
N VAL A 5 -79.08 15.12 20.63
CA VAL A 5 -78.79 15.24 22.06
C VAL A 5 -78.22 13.92 22.58
N VAL A 6 -77.04 13.97 23.21
CA VAL A 6 -76.36 12.86 23.89
C VAL A 6 -76.57 13.02 25.40
N ARG A 7 -76.24 11.98 26.20
CA ARG A 7 -76.58 11.84 27.63
C ARG A 7 -76.37 13.12 28.46
N HIS A 8 -75.40 13.98 28.14
CA HIS A 8 -75.19 15.30 28.74
C HIS A 8 -74.94 16.40 27.67
N GLY A 9 -75.93 16.72 26.83
CA GLY A 9 -75.92 17.90 25.94
C GLY A 9 -75.95 17.58 24.43
N PHE A 10 -75.81 18.60 23.58
CA PHE A 10 -75.75 18.43 22.11
C PHE A 10 -74.46 17.74 21.66
N ASP A 11 -74.54 16.96 20.57
CA ASP A 11 -73.37 16.33 19.96
C ASP A 11 -72.35 17.38 19.53
N ARG A 12 -71.23 17.40 20.25
CA ARG A 12 -70.13 18.36 20.06
C ARG A 12 -69.61 18.34 18.63
N THR A 13 -69.62 17.19 17.95
CA THR A 13 -69.13 17.07 16.57
C THR A 13 -70.03 17.81 15.60
N GLN A 14 -71.35 17.62 15.71
CA GLN A 14 -72.34 18.30 14.87
C GLN A 14 -72.40 19.80 15.11
N VAL A 15 -72.32 20.22 16.38
CA VAL A 15 -72.26 21.65 16.73
C VAL A 15 -70.99 22.28 16.16
N THR A 16 -69.83 21.61 16.30
CA THR A 16 -68.56 22.12 15.75
C THR A 16 -68.63 22.25 14.22
N GLN A 17 -69.15 21.25 13.51
CA GLN A 17 -69.32 21.31 12.06
C GLN A 17 -70.29 22.42 11.62
N HIS A 18 -71.38 22.63 12.36
CA HIS A 18 -72.34 23.69 12.03
C HIS A 18 -71.76 25.09 12.29
N VAL A 19 -71.06 25.28 13.40
CA VAL A 19 -70.35 26.53 13.71
C VAL A 19 -69.30 26.79 12.64
N GLN A 20 -68.50 25.78 12.26
CA GLN A 20 -67.53 25.90 11.16
C GLN A 20 -68.20 26.30 9.83
N ARG A 21 -69.35 25.71 9.49
CA ARG A 21 -70.09 26.10 8.29
C ARG A 21 -70.61 27.53 8.36
N LEU A 22 -71.17 27.94 9.50
CA LEU A 22 -71.62 29.33 9.71
C LEU A 22 -70.46 30.31 9.68
N GLU A 23 -69.29 29.95 10.22
CA GLU A 23 -68.07 30.75 10.13
C GLU A 23 -67.63 30.93 8.67
N VAL A 24 -67.68 29.86 7.86
CA VAL A 24 -67.39 29.92 6.43
C VAL A 24 -68.43 30.77 5.68
N GLU A 25 -69.72 30.61 5.96
CA GLU A 25 -70.80 31.41 5.35
C GLU A 25 -70.70 32.89 5.75
N ALA A 26 -70.41 33.19 7.02
CA ALA A 26 -70.22 34.55 7.52
C ALA A 26 -68.96 35.19 6.93
N ALA A 27 -67.87 34.44 6.79
CA ALA A 27 -66.66 34.90 6.12
C ALA A 27 -66.97 35.25 4.65
N ARG A 28 -67.71 34.39 3.94
CA ARG A 28 -68.12 34.65 2.55
C ARG A 28 -69.05 35.86 2.41
N ALA A 29 -70.03 36.01 3.30
CA ALA A 29 -70.91 37.17 3.28
C ALA A 29 -70.15 38.47 3.60
N ALA A 30 -69.14 38.40 4.48
CA ALA A 30 -68.25 39.53 4.75
C ALA A 30 -67.42 39.90 3.51
N THR A 31 -66.85 38.92 2.80
CA THR A 31 -66.10 39.20 1.56
C THR A 31 -66.99 39.78 0.47
N GLU A 32 -68.19 39.22 0.26
CA GLU A 32 -69.15 39.74 -0.73
C GLU A 32 -69.59 41.18 -0.39
N ARG A 33 -69.84 41.48 0.90
CA ARG A 33 -70.15 42.84 1.34
C ARG A 33 -68.99 43.79 1.08
N ASP A 34 -67.77 43.38 1.37
CA ASP A 34 -66.58 44.21 1.21
C ASP A 34 -66.30 44.46 -0.29
N GLU A 35 -66.53 43.48 -1.16
CA GLU A 35 -66.49 43.67 -2.63
C GLU A 35 -67.55 44.67 -3.13
N ILE A 36 -68.79 44.55 -2.65
CA ILE A 36 -69.86 45.50 -3.01
C ILE A 36 -69.51 46.91 -2.53
N ARG A 37 -68.92 47.03 -1.34
CA ARG A 37 -68.48 48.32 -0.80
C ARG A 37 -67.41 48.96 -1.66
N VAL A 38 -66.41 48.18 -2.11
CA VAL A 38 -65.38 48.67 -3.05
C VAL A 38 -66.00 49.14 -4.36
N ARG A 39 -66.96 48.39 -4.93
CA ARG A 39 -67.67 48.81 -6.16
C ARG A 39 -68.52 50.08 -5.94
N LEU A 40 -69.14 50.21 -4.77
CA LEU A 40 -69.90 51.42 -4.41
C LEU A 40 -68.97 52.63 -4.29
N ASP A 41 -67.80 52.47 -3.65
CA ASP A 41 -66.81 53.53 -3.50
C ASP A 41 -66.23 53.93 -4.88
N GLU A 42 -65.98 52.97 -5.76
CA GLU A 42 -65.52 53.21 -7.13
C GLU A 42 -66.55 53.97 -7.96
N THR A 43 -67.80 53.51 -7.99
CA THR A 43 -68.89 54.16 -8.73
C THR A 43 -69.21 55.55 -8.16
N THR A 44 -69.13 55.73 -6.85
CA THR A 44 -69.22 57.05 -6.21
C THR A 44 -68.06 57.94 -6.65
N GLY A 45 -66.84 57.42 -6.71
CA GLY A 45 -65.68 58.11 -7.25
C GLY A 45 -65.85 58.55 -8.71
N GLN A 46 -66.39 57.67 -9.56
CA GLN A 46 -66.72 57.99 -10.96
C GLN A 46 -67.82 59.06 -11.08
N LEU A 47 -68.85 59.00 -10.23
CA LEU A 47 -69.90 60.02 -10.21
C LEU A 47 -69.33 61.39 -9.80
N GLU A 48 -68.48 61.42 -8.79
CA GLU A 48 -67.83 62.66 -8.34
C GLU A 48 -66.85 63.19 -9.39
N LEU A 49 -66.13 62.31 -10.09
CA LEU A 49 -65.29 62.70 -11.23
C LEU A 49 -66.15 63.31 -12.35
N ALA A 50 -67.21 62.64 -12.78
CA ALA A 50 -68.11 63.11 -13.83
C ALA A 50 -68.79 64.44 -13.42
N ARG A 51 -69.18 64.61 -12.15
CA ARG A 51 -69.70 65.87 -11.62
C ARG A 51 -68.67 67.00 -11.68
N ARG A 52 -67.41 66.71 -11.32
CA ARG A 52 -66.31 67.68 -11.44
C ARG A 52 -66.04 68.04 -12.90
N GLU A 53 -66.10 67.07 -13.81
CA GLU A 53 -65.95 67.32 -15.25
C GLU A 53 -67.10 68.16 -15.80
N ILE A 54 -68.35 67.86 -15.45
CA ILE A 54 -69.52 68.65 -15.86
C ILE A 54 -69.39 70.08 -15.31
N ALA A 55 -69.00 70.24 -14.04
CA ALA A 55 -68.77 71.55 -13.45
C ALA A 55 -67.65 72.32 -14.17
N ALA A 56 -66.53 71.66 -14.46
CA ALA A 56 -65.41 72.24 -15.18
C ALA A 56 -65.78 72.61 -16.63
N LEU A 57 -66.57 71.77 -17.31
CA LEU A 57 -67.06 72.04 -18.67
C LEU A 57 -68.06 73.20 -18.67
N THR A 58 -68.93 73.28 -17.66
CA THR A 58 -69.88 74.39 -17.49
C THR A 58 -69.14 75.70 -17.22
N GLU A 59 -68.17 75.69 -16.32
CA GLU A 59 -67.32 76.85 -16.04
C GLU A 59 -66.51 77.26 -17.29
N ARG A 60 -66.01 76.29 -18.06
CA ARG A 60 -65.31 76.55 -19.32
C ARG A 60 -66.25 77.14 -20.36
N LEU A 61 -67.49 76.67 -20.46
CA LEU A 61 -68.52 77.21 -21.34
C LEU A 61 -68.87 78.65 -20.95
N ASP A 62 -69.06 78.92 -19.65
CA ASP A 62 -69.30 80.27 -19.12
C ASP A 62 -68.11 81.20 -19.37
N LYS A 63 -66.87 80.71 -19.21
CA LYS A 63 -65.65 81.44 -19.57
C LYS A 63 -65.56 81.73 -21.06
N ILE A 64 -65.94 80.79 -21.92
CA ILE A 64 -65.98 81.01 -23.38
C ILE A 64 -67.08 82.00 -23.73
N GLY A 65 -68.27 81.91 -23.12
CA GLY A 65 -69.38 82.83 -23.32
C GLY A 65 -69.05 84.25 -22.88
N THR A 66 -68.45 84.40 -21.70
CA THR A 66 -67.97 85.70 -21.19
C THR A 66 -66.79 86.24 -22.00
N ALA A 67 -65.87 85.39 -22.47
CA ALA A 67 -64.79 85.79 -23.37
C ALA A 67 -65.30 86.22 -24.75
N ALA A 68 -66.33 85.55 -25.30
CA ALA A 68 -66.98 85.91 -26.55
C ALA A 68 -67.74 87.24 -26.43
N ALA A 69 -68.43 87.47 -25.32
CA ALA A 69 -69.05 88.76 -25.01
C ALA A 69 -68.00 89.88 -24.83
N ALA A 70 -66.85 89.57 -24.21
CA ALA A 70 -65.73 90.50 -24.06
C ALA A 70 -64.97 90.78 -25.38
N ALA A 71 -65.01 89.84 -26.33
CA ALA A 71 -64.46 90.00 -27.68
C ALA A 71 -65.31 90.92 -28.57
N ALA A 72 -66.59 91.14 -28.23
CA ALA A 72 -67.49 92.06 -28.92
C ALA A 72 -67.39 93.52 -28.41
N ALA A 73 -66.57 93.79 -27.39
CA ALA A 73 -66.37 95.15 -26.87
C ALA A 73 -65.46 95.99 -27.78
N PRO A 74 -65.67 97.32 -27.91
CA PRO A 74 -64.72 98.20 -28.58
C PRO A 74 -63.33 98.06 -27.93
N ASN A 75 -62.28 97.91 -28.74
CA ASN A 75 -60.87 97.64 -28.37
C ASN A 75 -60.47 96.18 -28.08
N ALA A 76 -61.31 95.18 -28.40
CA ALA A 76 -60.97 93.76 -28.21
C ALA A 76 -59.73 93.29 -29.01
N ALA A 77 -59.61 93.71 -30.28
CA ALA A 77 -58.48 93.34 -31.13
C ALA A 77 -57.14 93.86 -30.59
N GLU A 78 -57.11 95.10 -30.07
CA GLU A 78 -55.90 95.67 -29.47
C GLU A 78 -55.51 95.00 -28.14
N ARG A 79 -56.48 94.52 -27.36
CA ARG A 79 -56.21 93.73 -26.15
C ARG A 79 -55.63 92.36 -26.50
N ALA A 80 -56.18 91.71 -27.53
CA ALA A 80 -55.66 90.43 -28.04
C ALA A 80 -54.24 90.57 -28.63
N ALA A 81 -53.96 91.67 -29.34
CA ALA A 81 -52.61 91.96 -29.83
C ALA A 81 -51.62 92.16 -28.67
N ARG A 82 -52.01 92.91 -27.63
CA ARG A 82 -51.19 93.11 -26.43
C ARG A 82 -50.96 91.81 -25.65
N SER A 83 -51.99 90.98 -25.47
CA SER A 83 -51.83 89.69 -24.79
C SER A 83 -50.96 88.72 -25.58
N LEU A 84 -51.02 88.74 -26.92
CA LEU A 84 -50.12 87.96 -27.76
C LEU A 84 -48.66 88.40 -27.59
N VAL A 85 -48.39 89.71 -27.50
CA VAL A 85 -47.04 90.23 -27.24
C VAL A 85 -46.54 89.77 -25.87
N VAL A 86 -47.38 89.87 -24.82
CA VAL A 86 -47.02 89.41 -23.47
C VAL A 86 -46.80 87.90 -23.44
N ALA A 87 -47.68 87.11 -24.06
CA ALA A 87 -47.55 85.66 -24.13
C ALA A 87 -46.29 85.22 -24.89
N LYS A 88 -45.93 85.91 -25.99
CA LYS A 88 -44.67 85.67 -26.69
C LYS A 88 -43.46 86.00 -25.82
N ALA A 89 -43.49 87.12 -25.09
CA ALA A 89 -42.43 87.48 -24.16
C ALA A 89 -42.28 86.44 -23.05
N GLN A 90 -43.39 86.02 -22.43
CA GLN A 90 -43.41 84.97 -21.40
C GLN A 90 -42.93 83.61 -21.94
N ALA A 91 -43.33 83.21 -23.15
CA ALA A 91 -42.83 82.00 -23.79
C ALA A 91 -41.32 82.05 -24.04
N SER A 92 -40.80 83.22 -24.45
CA SER A 92 -39.36 83.42 -24.64
C SER A 92 -38.58 83.32 -23.32
N GLU A 93 -39.15 83.85 -22.22
CA GLU A 93 -38.56 83.77 -20.89
C GLU A 93 -38.59 82.34 -20.32
N ILE A 94 -39.70 81.61 -20.51
CA ILE A 94 -39.80 80.20 -20.12
C ILE A 94 -38.76 79.38 -20.90
N ASN A 95 -38.61 79.63 -22.20
CA ASN A 95 -37.63 78.94 -23.03
C ASN A 95 -36.20 79.26 -22.60
N SER A 96 -35.88 80.53 -22.30
CA SER A 96 -34.54 80.89 -21.82
C SER A 96 -34.24 80.25 -20.46
N ARG A 97 -35.20 80.25 -19.53
CA ARG A 97 -35.07 79.59 -18.23
C ARG A 97 -34.91 78.07 -18.37
N ALA A 98 -35.70 77.45 -19.24
CA ALA A 98 -35.62 76.00 -19.49
C ALA A 98 -34.27 75.61 -20.12
N LYS A 99 -33.76 76.42 -21.06
CA LYS A 99 -32.42 76.22 -21.64
C LYS A 99 -31.31 76.36 -20.60
N ALA A 100 -31.33 77.42 -19.80
CA ALA A 100 -30.34 77.61 -18.73
C ALA A 100 -30.37 76.47 -17.68
N ALA A 101 -31.57 76.00 -17.33
CA ALA A 101 -31.73 74.85 -16.45
C ALA A 101 -31.20 73.56 -17.08
N ALA A 102 -31.46 73.33 -18.37
CA ALA A 102 -30.95 72.18 -19.11
C ALA A 102 -29.42 72.20 -19.20
N GLU A 103 -28.81 73.34 -19.55
CA GLU A 103 -27.36 73.51 -19.60
C GLU A 103 -26.71 73.22 -18.23
N THR A 104 -27.33 73.69 -17.15
CA THR A 104 -26.84 73.42 -15.78
C THR A 104 -26.89 71.93 -15.45
N VAL A 105 -28.01 71.25 -15.76
CA VAL A 105 -28.16 69.81 -15.52
C VAL A 105 -27.20 69.00 -16.40
N TRP A 106 -26.96 69.42 -17.65
CA TRP A 106 -26.04 68.76 -18.57
C TRP A 106 -24.59 68.90 -18.09
N SER A 107 -24.17 70.11 -17.72
CA SER A 107 -22.84 70.32 -17.13
C SER A 107 -22.63 69.47 -15.88
N ALA A 108 -23.62 69.46 -14.97
CA ALA A 108 -23.53 68.64 -13.75
C ALA A 108 -23.47 67.13 -14.05
N ALA A 109 -24.19 66.66 -15.08
CA ALA A 109 -24.14 65.26 -15.50
C ALA A 109 -22.80 64.90 -16.17
N GLU A 110 -22.21 65.82 -16.95
CA GLU A 110 -20.89 65.65 -17.54
C GLU A 110 -19.80 65.59 -16.47
N ASP A 111 -19.83 66.50 -15.50
CA ASP A 111 -18.89 66.52 -14.37
C ASP A 111 -18.98 65.24 -13.54
N ALA A 112 -20.20 64.80 -13.22
CA ALA A 112 -20.42 63.55 -12.50
C ALA A 112 -19.91 62.33 -13.29
N SER A 113 -20.11 62.31 -14.60
CA SER A 113 -19.63 61.24 -15.47
C SER A 113 -18.10 61.25 -15.60
N ALA A 114 -17.47 62.43 -15.65
CA ALA A 114 -16.02 62.57 -15.67
C ALA A 114 -15.40 62.07 -14.36
N ALA A 115 -15.94 62.50 -13.22
CA ALA A 115 -15.49 62.05 -11.89
C ALA A 115 -15.63 60.54 -11.72
N LEU A 116 -16.72 59.94 -12.24
CA LEU A 116 -16.91 58.49 -12.19
C LEU A 116 -15.88 57.74 -13.05
N ARG A 117 -15.59 58.24 -14.26
CA ARG A 117 -14.56 57.65 -15.14
C ARG A 117 -13.18 57.73 -14.51
N GLU A 118 -12.83 58.87 -13.92
CA GLU A 118 -11.55 59.05 -13.22
C GLU A 118 -11.42 58.05 -12.06
N ARG A 119 -12.48 57.92 -11.24
CA ARG A 119 -12.50 56.96 -10.14
C ARG A 119 -12.36 55.50 -10.60
N TYR A 120 -13.07 55.10 -11.66
CA TYR A 120 -12.93 53.74 -12.20
C TYR A 120 -11.54 53.50 -12.80
N THR A 121 -10.97 54.49 -13.47
CA THR A 121 -9.62 54.38 -14.01
C THR A 121 -8.59 54.22 -12.90
N ALA A 122 -8.72 55.00 -11.81
CA ALA A 122 -7.87 54.86 -10.63
C ALA A 122 -8.04 53.49 -9.94
N LEU A 123 -9.28 52.98 -9.85
CA LEU A 123 -9.55 51.67 -9.26
C LEU A 123 -8.97 50.53 -10.10
N LEU A 124 -9.09 50.59 -11.43
CA LEU A 124 -8.48 49.61 -12.32
C LEU A 124 -6.95 49.62 -12.19
N ALA A 125 -6.33 50.80 -12.14
CA ALA A 125 -4.89 50.92 -11.93
C ALA A 125 -4.43 50.37 -10.56
N GLU A 126 -5.24 50.52 -9.50
CA GLU A 126 -4.99 49.91 -8.19
C GLU A 126 -5.04 48.38 -8.29
N VAL A 127 -6.07 47.82 -8.91
CA VAL A 127 -6.23 46.37 -9.08
C VAL A 127 -5.05 45.80 -9.90
N ASP A 128 -4.67 46.47 -10.99
CA ASP A 128 -3.52 46.06 -11.82
C ASP A 128 -2.21 46.06 -11.02
N ARG A 129 -1.99 47.09 -10.18
CA ARG A 129 -0.82 47.14 -9.30
C ARG A 129 -0.84 46.02 -8.26
N GLN A 130 -1.98 45.78 -7.61
CA GLN A 130 -2.12 44.68 -6.64
C GLN A 130 -1.87 43.33 -7.30
N HIS A 131 -2.37 43.10 -8.53
CA HIS A 131 -2.06 41.91 -9.29
C HIS A 131 -0.56 41.77 -9.56
N ALA A 132 0.10 42.84 -10.01
CA ALA A 132 1.53 42.81 -10.26
C ALA A 132 2.34 42.50 -8.98
N GLU A 133 1.98 43.10 -7.85
CA GLU A 133 2.61 42.85 -6.55
C GLU A 133 2.42 41.39 -6.08
N VAL A 134 1.21 40.87 -6.17
CA VAL A 134 0.91 39.47 -5.81
C VAL A 134 1.66 38.50 -6.72
N HIS A 135 1.70 38.74 -8.03
CA HIS A 135 2.46 37.92 -8.97
C HIS A 135 3.96 37.95 -8.70
N ALA A 136 4.52 39.13 -8.40
CA ALA A 136 5.93 39.28 -8.04
C ALA A 136 6.26 38.54 -6.73
N ALA A 137 5.42 38.69 -5.70
CA ALA A 137 5.59 37.99 -4.43
C ALA A 137 5.50 36.47 -4.61
N HIS A 138 4.51 35.99 -5.38
CA HIS A 138 4.36 34.57 -5.69
C HIS A 138 5.58 34.01 -6.42
N LYS A 139 6.06 34.72 -7.45
CA LYS A 139 7.26 34.32 -8.19
C LYS A 139 8.47 34.22 -7.27
N LYS A 140 8.67 35.20 -6.39
CA LYS A 140 9.76 35.19 -5.40
C LYS A 140 9.67 33.97 -4.47
N ILE A 141 8.49 33.69 -3.92
CA ILE A 141 8.27 32.52 -3.05
C ILE A 141 8.55 31.21 -3.82
N MET A 142 8.12 31.12 -5.08
CA MET A 142 8.37 29.95 -5.92
C MET A 142 9.85 29.76 -6.25
N ASP A 143 10.57 30.84 -6.53
CA ASP A 143 12.01 30.79 -6.80
C ASP A 143 12.79 30.41 -5.54
N GLU A 144 12.43 30.95 -4.37
CA GLU A 144 12.99 30.56 -3.07
C GLU A 144 12.69 29.09 -2.72
N ALA A 145 11.46 28.63 -2.95
CA ALA A 145 11.08 27.24 -2.72
C ALA A 145 11.86 26.29 -3.63
N LYS A 146 12.00 26.62 -4.92
CA LYS A 146 12.82 25.84 -5.87
C LYS A 146 14.28 25.78 -5.44
N ALA A 147 14.86 26.92 -5.04
CA ALA A 147 16.23 26.98 -4.54
C ALA A 147 16.42 26.11 -3.29
N LYS A 148 15.47 26.16 -2.36
CA LYS A 148 15.50 25.34 -1.13
C LYS A 148 15.37 23.85 -1.44
N VAL A 149 14.47 23.46 -2.32
CA VAL A 149 14.32 22.06 -2.76
C VAL A 149 15.60 21.57 -3.42
N ALA A 150 16.18 22.34 -4.35
CA ALA A 150 17.44 21.99 -4.99
C ALA A 150 18.57 21.80 -3.96
N ALA A 151 18.70 22.72 -3.00
CA ALA A 151 19.69 22.60 -1.93
C ALA A 151 19.46 21.36 -1.05
N MET A 152 18.21 21.08 -0.67
CA MET A 152 17.85 19.89 0.11
C MET A 152 18.14 18.60 -0.66
N THR A 153 17.83 18.54 -1.95
CA THR A 153 18.12 17.38 -2.81
C THR A 153 19.62 17.15 -2.94
N THR A 154 20.41 18.19 -3.23
CA THR A 154 21.87 18.08 -3.30
C THR A 154 22.47 17.62 -1.96
N GLU A 155 21.95 18.14 -0.85
CA GLU A 155 22.42 17.73 0.48
C GLU A 155 22.03 16.28 0.81
N ALA A 156 20.83 15.85 0.43
CA ALA A 156 20.37 14.48 0.59
C ALA A 156 21.21 13.50 -0.24
N GLU A 157 21.51 13.82 -1.50
CA GLU A 157 22.40 13.03 -2.37
C GLU A 157 23.81 12.94 -1.78
N ARG A 158 24.33 14.02 -1.21
CA ARG A 158 25.64 14.01 -0.53
C ARG A 158 25.63 13.07 0.67
N ARG A 159 24.62 13.17 1.54
CA ARG A 159 24.47 12.29 2.71
C ARG A 159 24.32 10.83 2.30
N GLN A 160 23.54 10.56 1.24
CA GLN A 160 23.38 9.21 0.72
C GLN A 160 24.73 8.63 0.27
N LYS A 161 25.50 9.38 -0.52
CA LYS A 161 26.85 8.96 -0.93
C LYS A 161 27.78 8.70 0.27
N GLU A 162 27.76 9.57 1.27
CA GLU A 162 28.56 9.37 2.49
C GLU A 162 28.17 8.08 3.23
N ILE A 163 26.88 7.78 3.35
CA ILE A 163 26.39 6.53 3.96
C ILE A 163 26.78 5.32 3.13
N ASP A 164 26.64 5.40 1.81
CA ASP A 164 26.99 4.31 0.88
C ASP A 164 28.49 4.00 0.93
N ASP A 165 29.34 5.05 0.95
CA ASP A 165 30.79 4.91 1.08
C ASP A 165 31.20 4.30 2.42
N LEU A 166 30.55 4.71 3.53
CA LEU A 166 30.79 4.13 4.85
C LEU A 166 30.36 2.66 4.89
N ALA A 167 29.18 2.33 4.35
CA ALA A 167 28.69 0.97 4.29
C ALA A 167 29.60 0.07 3.44
N GLU A 168 30.15 0.58 2.34
CA GLU A 168 31.10 -0.16 1.50
C GLU A 168 32.42 -0.43 2.21
N ARG A 169 32.99 0.58 2.90
CA ARG A 169 34.19 0.38 3.74
C ARG A 169 33.95 -0.63 4.85
N ASP A 170 32.77 -0.62 5.45
CA ASP A 170 32.40 -1.58 6.49
C ASP A 170 32.27 -3.00 5.93
N ARG A 171 31.63 -3.16 4.77
CA ARG A 171 31.58 -4.44 4.05
C ARG A 171 32.97 -4.98 3.76
N GLN A 172 33.86 -4.16 3.21
CA GLN A 172 35.24 -4.55 2.90
C GLN A 172 36.01 -4.99 4.15
N ARG A 173 35.91 -4.22 5.24
CA ARG A 173 36.56 -4.54 6.51
C ARG A 173 36.03 -5.84 7.13
N VAL A 174 34.73 -6.10 7.06
CA VAL A 174 34.14 -7.36 7.53
C VAL A 174 34.62 -8.53 6.69
N GLU A 175 34.64 -8.37 5.36
CA GLU A 175 35.11 -9.40 4.43
C GLU A 175 36.60 -9.73 4.66
N GLU A 176 37.46 -8.72 4.79
CA GLU A 176 38.89 -8.93 5.09
C GLU A 176 39.10 -9.70 6.40
N ARG A 177 38.35 -9.35 7.46
CA ARG A 177 38.42 -10.06 8.75
C ARG A 177 37.92 -11.49 8.62
N PHE A 178 36.80 -11.70 7.95
CA PHE A 178 36.24 -13.03 7.73
C PHE A 178 37.20 -13.92 6.92
N GLN A 179 37.84 -13.38 5.90
CA GLN A 179 38.86 -14.09 5.12
C GLN A 179 40.08 -14.46 5.98
N GLN A 180 40.56 -13.54 6.82
CA GLN A 180 41.66 -13.79 7.75
C GLN A 180 41.30 -14.88 8.77
N GLU A 181 40.15 -14.80 9.41
CA GLU A 181 39.65 -15.80 10.37
C GLU A 181 39.47 -17.17 9.70
N THR A 182 38.86 -17.19 8.52
CA THR A 182 38.66 -18.43 7.75
C THR A 182 39.99 -19.04 7.33
N LYS A 183 40.96 -18.22 6.91
CA LYS A 183 42.31 -18.70 6.57
C LYS A 183 43.01 -19.27 7.80
N ALA A 184 42.99 -18.55 8.93
CA ALA A 184 43.57 -19.01 10.18
C ALA A 184 42.97 -20.35 10.63
N LYS A 185 41.64 -20.47 10.59
CA LYS A 185 40.92 -21.72 10.94
C LYS A 185 41.25 -22.86 9.97
N ARG A 186 41.38 -22.58 8.67
CA ARG A 186 41.82 -23.59 7.68
C ARG A 186 43.25 -24.06 7.93
N GLU A 187 44.15 -23.15 8.29
CA GLU A 187 45.54 -23.49 8.64
C GLU A 187 45.61 -24.32 9.93
N GLU A 188 44.82 -23.97 10.94
CA GLU A 188 44.71 -24.73 12.19
C GLU A 188 44.19 -26.16 11.93
N LEU A 189 43.05 -26.29 11.22
CA LEU A 189 42.50 -27.59 10.84
C LEU A 189 43.48 -28.41 9.99
N ALA A 190 44.22 -27.78 9.08
CA ALA A 190 45.24 -28.46 8.29
C ALA A 190 46.37 -29.01 9.17
N ARG A 191 46.81 -28.26 10.19
CA ARG A 191 47.80 -28.73 11.18
C ARG A 191 47.25 -29.89 12.00
N GLU A 192 45.99 -29.79 12.48
CA GLU A 192 45.35 -30.87 13.23
C GLU A 192 45.27 -32.16 12.39
N ILE A 193 44.81 -32.07 11.13
CA ILE A 193 44.75 -33.20 10.21
C ILE A 193 46.14 -33.80 10.00
N GLU A 194 47.17 -32.98 9.82
CA GLU A 194 48.54 -33.47 9.63
C GLU A 194 49.06 -34.17 10.88
N THR A 195 48.86 -33.58 12.07
CA THR A 195 49.24 -34.23 13.33
C THR A 195 48.50 -35.55 13.55
N ALA A 196 47.20 -35.60 13.26
CA ALA A 196 46.40 -36.82 13.35
C ALA A 196 46.84 -37.88 12.33
N ARG A 197 47.24 -37.47 11.11
CA ARG A 197 47.82 -38.37 10.11
C ARG A 197 49.15 -38.94 10.58
N LEU A 198 50.06 -38.09 11.05
CA LEU A 198 51.35 -38.52 11.57
C LEU A 198 51.18 -39.52 12.72
N THR A 199 50.40 -39.18 13.74
CA THR A 199 50.16 -40.10 14.88
C THR A 199 49.49 -41.40 14.43
N SER A 200 48.50 -41.33 13.54
CA SER A 200 47.85 -42.53 12.99
C SER A 200 48.84 -43.41 12.22
N THR A 201 49.72 -42.82 11.39
CA THR A 201 50.75 -43.56 10.66
C THR A 201 51.81 -44.16 11.58
N GLU A 202 52.25 -43.44 12.61
CA GLU A 202 53.18 -43.93 13.62
C GLU A 202 52.58 -45.10 14.40
N GLU A 203 51.32 -45.00 14.82
CA GLU A 203 50.62 -46.08 15.50
C GLU A 203 50.40 -47.29 14.59
N ALA A 204 50.02 -47.08 13.33
CA ALA A 204 49.87 -48.16 12.35
C ALA A 204 51.22 -48.88 12.14
N ASN A 205 52.31 -48.12 11.94
CA ASN A 205 53.65 -48.66 11.81
C ASN A 205 54.14 -49.38 13.08
N ARG A 206 53.75 -48.91 14.26
CA ARG A 206 54.01 -49.61 15.53
C ARG A 206 53.27 -50.95 15.59
N ARG A 207 51.95 -50.96 15.33
CA ARG A 207 51.14 -52.18 15.32
C ARG A 207 51.67 -53.21 14.31
N VAL A 208 52.08 -52.77 13.12
CA VAL A 208 52.68 -53.64 12.10
C VAL A 208 54.00 -54.24 12.61
N ARG A 209 54.89 -53.43 13.20
CA ARG A 209 56.15 -53.94 13.77
C ARG A 209 55.91 -54.94 14.91
N GLU A 210 55.05 -54.61 15.87
CA GLU A 210 54.69 -55.50 16.98
C GLU A 210 54.10 -56.82 16.46
N ALA A 211 53.25 -56.77 15.43
CA ALA A 211 52.68 -57.96 14.80
C ALA A 211 53.73 -58.82 14.07
N ILE A 212 54.70 -58.20 13.38
CA ILE A 212 55.82 -58.90 12.75
C ILE A 212 56.70 -59.57 13.81
N GLU A 213 57.06 -58.85 14.87
CA GLU A 213 57.86 -59.40 15.97
C GLU A 213 57.17 -60.56 16.69
N GLU A 214 55.85 -60.50 16.87
CA GLU A 214 55.06 -61.62 17.40
C GLU A 214 55.02 -62.79 16.42
N ALA A 215 54.79 -62.54 15.13
CA ALA A 215 54.81 -63.59 14.10
C ALA A 215 56.18 -64.29 14.04
N ASP A 216 57.28 -63.54 14.07
CA ASP A 216 58.64 -64.07 14.10
C ASP A 216 58.90 -64.91 15.36
N ARG A 217 58.38 -64.48 16.52
CA ARG A 217 58.43 -65.26 17.77
C ARG A 217 57.66 -66.58 17.65
N ILE A 218 56.45 -66.54 17.11
CA ILE A 218 55.61 -67.73 16.88
C ILE A 218 56.30 -68.68 15.90
N ILE A 219 56.83 -68.18 14.79
CA ILE A 219 57.56 -68.96 13.78
C ILE A 219 58.78 -69.60 14.43
N THR A 220 59.60 -68.83 15.17
CA THR A 220 60.81 -69.35 15.83
C THR A 220 60.48 -70.45 16.84
N ASP A 221 59.45 -70.26 17.67
CA ASP A 221 59.02 -71.29 18.63
C ASP A 221 58.45 -72.52 17.90
N ALA A 222 57.65 -72.34 16.85
CA ALA A 222 57.12 -73.43 16.04
C ALA A 222 58.25 -74.22 15.35
N THR A 223 59.21 -73.55 14.71
CA THR A 223 60.41 -74.16 14.14
C THR A 223 61.20 -74.90 15.20
N GLY A 224 61.44 -74.29 16.36
CA GLY A 224 62.13 -74.95 17.47
C GLY A 224 61.36 -76.17 18.02
N ARG A 225 60.02 -76.16 18.01
CA ARG A 225 59.20 -77.34 18.34
C ARG A 225 59.34 -78.44 17.28
N VAL A 226 59.31 -78.08 16.00
CA VAL A 226 59.51 -79.02 14.89
C VAL A 226 60.90 -79.65 14.97
N GLU A 227 61.95 -78.86 15.18
CA GLU A 227 63.32 -79.36 15.36
C GLU A 227 63.43 -80.32 16.56
N ARG A 228 62.76 -80.01 17.69
CA ARG A 228 62.69 -80.92 18.85
C ARG A 228 61.94 -82.22 18.51
N LEU A 229 60.85 -82.15 17.75
CA LEU A 229 60.11 -83.32 17.31
C LEU A 229 60.93 -84.17 16.32
N ASP A 230 61.65 -83.55 15.40
CA ASP A 230 62.56 -84.22 14.48
C ASP A 230 63.70 -84.90 15.23
N ALA A 231 64.32 -84.24 16.22
CA ALA A 231 65.35 -84.85 17.06
C ALA A 231 64.82 -86.04 17.87
N LEU A 232 63.60 -85.94 18.43
CA LEU A 232 62.95 -87.06 19.12
C LEU A 232 62.63 -88.20 18.16
N ARG A 233 62.14 -87.91 16.95
CA ARG A 233 61.89 -88.89 15.90
C ARG A 233 63.20 -89.59 15.52
N ASP A 234 64.29 -88.87 15.32
CA ASP A 234 65.60 -89.44 15.00
C ASP A 234 66.12 -90.31 16.14
N GLN A 235 65.93 -89.89 17.39
CA GLN A 235 66.27 -90.68 18.56
C GLN A 235 65.41 -91.95 18.68
N LEU A 236 64.10 -91.86 18.40
CA LEU A 236 63.21 -93.02 18.35
C LEU A 236 63.56 -93.94 17.18
N ALA A 237 63.86 -93.42 16.01
CA ALA A 237 64.31 -94.19 14.85
C ALA A 237 65.65 -94.88 15.14
N GLY A 238 66.56 -94.21 15.85
CA GLY A 238 67.81 -94.78 16.33
C GLY A 238 67.59 -95.87 17.39
N LYS A 239 66.69 -95.66 18.36
CA LYS A 239 66.30 -96.67 19.34
C LYS A 239 65.60 -97.86 18.69
N LEU A 240 64.69 -97.64 17.75
CA LEU A 240 64.00 -98.69 16.98
C LEU A 240 64.98 -99.48 16.12
N ARG A 241 65.95 -98.84 15.46
CA ARG A 241 67.06 -99.54 14.79
C ARG A 241 67.89 -100.34 15.78
N GLY A 242 68.28 -99.75 16.92
CA GLY A 242 69.02 -100.46 17.96
C GLY A 242 68.25 -101.65 18.53
N THR A 243 66.94 -101.54 18.75
CA THR A 243 66.10 -102.68 19.17
C THR A 243 65.87 -103.67 18.04
N SER A 244 65.76 -103.23 16.78
CA SER A 244 65.68 -104.10 15.62
C SER A 244 66.98 -104.85 15.38
N ASP A 245 68.13 -104.22 15.67
CA ASP A 245 69.46 -104.84 15.62
C ASP A 245 69.63 -105.81 16.79
N LEU A 246 69.12 -105.48 17.98
CA LEU A 246 69.07 -106.41 19.11
C LEU A 246 68.11 -107.59 18.86
N ILE A 247 66.97 -107.35 18.21
CA ILE A 247 66.04 -108.41 17.76
C ILE A 247 66.69 -109.23 16.67
N ASN A 248 67.38 -108.64 15.70
CA ASN A 248 68.14 -109.40 14.69
C ASN A 248 69.30 -110.18 15.33
N GLN A 249 70.00 -109.62 16.32
CA GLN A 249 71.01 -110.35 17.09
C GLN A 249 70.40 -111.44 17.97
N SER A 250 69.15 -111.29 18.43
CA SER A 250 68.44 -112.35 19.16
C SER A 250 67.72 -113.35 18.25
N VAL A 251 67.41 -112.99 17.00
CA VAL A 251 66.98 -113.89 15.92
C VAL A 251 68.17 -114.70 15.42
N ASP A 252 69.36 -114.12 15.30
CA ASP A 252 70.60 -114.84 15.03
C ASP A 252 71.04 -115.73 16.23
N LEU A 253 70.54 -115.48 17.44
CA LEU A 253 70.70 -116.34 18.62
C LEU A 253 69.53 -117.32 18.82
N LEU A 254 68.50 -117.25 17.98
CA LEU A 254 67.38 -118.19 17.92
C LEU A 254 67.49 -118.99 16.62
N GLU A 255 68.56 -119.77 16.51
CA GLU A 255 68.62 -120.86 15.54
C GLU A 255 67.62 -121.95 15.98
N PRO A 256 66.68 -122.40 15.12
CA PRO A 256 65.53 -123.21 15.54
C PRO A 256 65.90 -124.68 15.77
N LEU A 257 65.46 -125.28 16.88
CA LEU A 257 65.53 -126.73 17.14
C LEU A 257 64.12 -127.32 17.35
N GLU A 258 63.68 -128.10 16.36
CA GLU A 258 62.85 -129.32 16.45
C GLU A 258 61.63 -129.40 17.38
N ALA A 259 60.81 -128.35 17.54
CA ALA A 259 59.44 -128.49 18.06
C ALA A 259 58.60 -127.24 17.82
N GLU A 260 58.09 -127.05 16.60
CA GLU A 260 56.85 -126.30 16.25
C GLU A 260 56.70 -126.22 14.72
N ALA A 261 56.89 -127.36 14.06
CA ALA A 261 56.57 -127.55 12.64
C ALA A 261 55.21 -128.24 12.51
N GLU A 262 54.15 -127.61 13.00
CA GLU A 262 52.78 -128.00 12.66
C GLU A 262 51.82 -126.89 13.10
N LEU A 263 51.59 -125.91 12.20
CA LEU A 263 50.30 -125.22 11.97
C LEU A 263 50.48 -124.01 11.04
N VAL A 264 50.64 -124.30 9.75
CA VAL A 264 50.28 -123.45 8.61
C VAL A 264 49.83 -124.46 7.53
N PRO A 265 48.73 -124.29 6.76
CA PRO A 265 48.28 -123.06 6.08
C PRO A 265 46.75 -122.81 6.20
N GLU A 266 46.11 -121.75 5.69
CA GLU A 266 46.01 -121.34 4.28
C GLU A 266 45.22 -120.02 4.11
N SER A 267 45.65 -119.17 3.15
CA SER A 267 44.90 -118.20 2.29
C SER A 267 43.78 -117.33 2.88
N LEU A 268 43.92 -115.99 2.96
CA LEU A 268 43.78 -114.95 1.91
C LEU A 268 42.35 -114.69 1.39
N GLU A 269 42.07 -113.38 1.18
CA GLU A 269 40.88 -112.73 0.58
C GLU A 269 39.68 -112.52 1.54
N SER A 270 39.04 -111.34 1.65
CA SER A 270 38.86 -110.23 0.70
C SER A 270 38.14 -109.04 1.37
N LEU A 271 38.48 -107.81 0.92
CA LEU A 271 37.62 -106.64 0.64
C LEU A 271 36.92 -105.95 1.86
N GLU A 272 36.84 -104.62 1.99
CA GLU A 272 36.41 -103.57 1.06
C GLU A 272 36.79 -102.19 1.67
N LEU A 273 37.56 -101.33 0.98
CA LEU A 273 37.10 -100.20 0.15
C LEU A 273 36.09 -99.23 0.81
N VAL A 274 36.55 -98.01 1.14
CA VAL A 274 35.75 -96.78 0.99
C VAL A 274 36.64 -95.65 0.48
N GLU A 275 36.31 -95.18 -0.73
CA GLU A 275 36.84 -94.00 -1.42
C GLU A 275 36.34 -92.66 -0.83
N PRO A 276 37.02 -91.54 -1.13
CA PRO A 276 36.58 -90.19 -0.76
C PRO A 276 35.75 -89.52 -1.88
N PRO A 277 34.98 -88.46 -1.55
CA PRO A 277 34.84 -87.32 -2.47
C PRO A 277 34.97 -85.98 -1.71
N ALA A 278 35.86 -85.07 -2.09
CA ALA A 278 35.78 -84.04 -3.15
C ALA A 278 35.09 -82.71 -2.72
N PRO A 279 35.58 -81.54 -3.19
CA PRO A 279 35.28 -80.20 -2.65
C PRO A 279 34.29 -79.39 -3.51
N LEU A 280 33.63 -78.37 -2.92
CA LEU A 280 32.94 -77.22 -3.58
C LEU A 280 32.94 -76.04 -2.58
N GLU A 281 33.53 -74.87 -2.84
CA GLU A 281 33.10 -73.72 -3.68
C GLU A 281 31.89 -72.90 -3.15
N GLU A 282 32.05 -71.56 -3.24
CA GLU A 282 31.03 -70.48 -3.23
C GLU A 282 30.33 -70.18 -1.88
N GLU A 283 29.96 -68.96 -1.47
CA GLU A 283 29.85 -67.62 -2.06
C GLU A 283 29.48 -66.62 -0.92
N SER A 284 29.49 -65.32 -1.25
CA SER A 284 28.54 -64.31 -0.74
C SER A 284 28.91 -63.38 0.44
N ASN A 285 29.47 -62.23 0.06
CA ASN A 285 28.79 -60.92 0.10
C ASN A 285 28.35 -60.34 1.48
N ARG A 286 28.93 -59.18 1.85
CA ARG A 286 28.18 -57.90 1.94
C ARG A 286 29.08 -56.73 2.31
N ASP A 287 29.36 -55.94 1.28
CA ASP A 287 29.42 -54.47 1.32
C ASP A 287 28.40 -53.89 2.32
N HIS A 288 28.83 -52.98 3.19
CA HIS A 288 28.01 -51.85 3.68
C HIS A 288 28.87 -50.59 3.74
N SER A 289 28.92 -49.92 2.58
CA SER A 289 29.18 -48.49 2.47
C SER A 289 27.92 -47.72 2.89
N ARG A 290 28.07 -46.78 3.84
CA ARG A 290 27.20 -45.60 4.08
C ARG A 290 28.02 -44.67 4.98
N ALA A 291 28.64 -43.61 4.48
CA ALA A 291 28.03 -42.37 3.97
C ALA A 291 27.04 -41.77 4.97
N GLN A 292 27.57 -40.93 5.86
CA GLN A 292 27.05 -39.61 6.23
C GLN A 292 28.19 -38.77 6.80
#